data_AF-A0A2H1JPP2-F1
#
_entry.id   AF-A0A2H1JPP2-F1
#
_cell.length_a   1.000
_cell.length_b   1.000
_cell.length_c   1.000
_cell.angle_alpha   90.00
_cell.angle_beta   90.00
_cell.angle_gamma   90.00
#
_symmetry.space_group_name_H-M   'P 1'
#
loop_
_entity.id
_entity.type
_entity.pdbx_description
1 polymer ?
#
loop_
_entity_poly.entity_id
_entity_poly.type
_entity_poly.pdbx_seq_one_letter_code
_entity_poly.pdbx_strand_id
1 'polypeptide(L)'
;MDDRIDALLADIEAADSAAQAHARRGEFGDEVAGQAAERTLLERLRGSLGSTVQVTMSDRDITGAVCFLGRDIVVLAGAEVSAIAFSAVCGLRVTTRVHRFGAGGLERLGMGSALRRWSEAHEEVSIDVAGRSGGIRGRCSLVAADYVEISGRIIPFAAISAIHARTNPFG
;
A
#
# COMPACT_ATOMS: atom_id res chain seq x y z
N MET A 1 67.30 -8.23 -7.32
CA MET A 1 66.63 -9.26 -6.49
C MET A 1 65.46 -8.64 -5.74
N ASP A 2 65.58 -7.36 -5.34
CA ASP A 2 64.48 -6.51 -4.82
C ASP A 2 63.26 -6.42 -5.73
N ASP A 3 63.42 -6.11 -7.03
CA ASP A 3 62.28 -5.87 -7.93
C ASP A 3 61.25 -7.01 -8.01
N ARG A 4 61.67 -8.26 -7.78
CA ARG A 4 60.78 -9.43 -7.78
C ARG A 4 60.02 -9.56 -6.47
N ILE A 5 60.65 -9.19 -5.35
CA ILE A 5 60.02 -9.17 -4.04
C ILE A 5 59.03 -8.00 -3.98
N ASP A 6 59.41 -6.83 -4.50
CA ASP A 6 58.53 -5.67 -4.59
C ASP A 6 57.32 -5.93 -5.50
N ALA A 7 57.51 -6.59 -6.64
CA ALA A 7 56.40 -7.00 -7.50
C ALA A 7 55.45 -8.00 -6.83
N LEU A 8 55.97 -8.93 -6.02
CA LEU A 8 55.15 -9.89 -5.28
C LEU A 8 54.38 -9.20 -4.15
N LEU A 9 55.02 -8.27 -3.43
CA LEU A 9 54.38 -7.50 -2.36
C LEU A 9 53.27 -6.60 -2.93
N ALA A 10 53.51 -5.95 -4.08
CA ALA A 10 52.51 -5.15 -4.76
C ALA A 10 51.29 -5.99 -5.22
N ASP A 11 51.50 -7.21 -5.68
CA ASP A 11 50.41 -8.12 -6.09
C ASP A 11 49.60 -8.63 -4.89
N ILE A 12 50.27 -8.89 -3.76
CA ILE A 12 49.61 -9.25 -2.49
C ILE A 12 48.78 -8.06 -1.95
N GLU A 13 49.32 -6.85 -1.98
CA GLU A 13 48.60 -5.64 -1.57
C GLU A 13 47.41 -5.34 -2.50
N ALA A 14 47.56 -5.58 -3.80
CA ALA A 14 46.46 -5.46 -4.76
C ALA A 14 45.36 -6.50 -4.49
N ALA A 15 45.71 -7.74 -4.19
CA ALA A 15 44.76 -8.80 -3.86
C ALA A 15 44.01 -8.51 -2.54
N ASP A 16 44.72 -8.05 -1.49
CA ASP A 16 44.11 -7.70 -0.20
C ASP A 16 43.19 -6.48 -0.33
N SER A 17 43.62 -5.44 -1.04
CA SER A 17 42.78 -4.25 -1.26
C SER A 17 41.51 -4.55 -2.06
N ALA A 18 41.59 -5.46 -3.04
CA ALA A 18 40.42 -5.96 -3.77
C ALA A 18 39.48 -6.75 -2.85
N ALA A 19 40.01 -7.66 -2.03
CA ALA A 19 39.21 -8.46 -1.09
C ALA A 19 38.50 -7.57 -0.06
N GLN A 20 39.19 -6.58 0.52
CA GLN A 20 38.59 -5.62 1.44
C GLN A 20 37.53 -4.75 0.76
N ALA A 21 37.74 -4.33 -0.49
CA ALA A 21 36.74 -3.56 -1.23
C ALA A 21 35.48 -4.39 -1.51
N HIS A 22 35.62 -5.69 -1.81
CA HIS A 22 34.51 -6.61 -1.95
C HIS A 22 33.76 -6.85 -0.62
N ALA A 23 34.49 -7.05 0.49
CA ALA A 23 33.90 -7.22 1.82
C ALA A 23 33.07 -5.99 2.24
N ARG A 24 33.63 -4.78 2.12
CA ARG A 24 32.90 -3.53 2.42
C ARG A 24 31.66 -3.35 1.54
N ARG A 25 31.69 -3.79 0.28
CA ARG A 25 30.53 -3.75 -0.62
C ARG A 25 29.44 -4.75 -0.20
N GLY A 26 29.84 -5.92 0.30
CA GLY A 26 28.94 -6.93 0.86
C GLY A 26 28.27 -6.42 2.12
N GLU A 27 29.06 -5.90 3.08
CA GLU A 27 28.57 -5.32 4.34
C GLU A 27 27.57 -4.18 4.11
N PHE A 28 27.88 -3.27 3.18
CA PHE A 28 26.96 -2.19 2.82
C PHE A 28 25.69 -2.72 2.13
N GLY A 29 25.80 -3.78 1.34
CA GLY A 29 24.65 -4.45 0.72
C GLY A 29 23.72 -5.08 1.77
N ASP A 30 24.30 -5.73 2.78
CA ASP A 30 23.58 -6.37 3.87
C ASP A 30 22.90 -5.33 4.79
N GLU A 31 23.59 -4.23 5.10
CA GLU A 31 23.02 -3.13 5.88
C GLU A 31 21.83 -2.47 5.16
N VAL A 32 21.97 -2.20 3.86
CA VAL A 32 20.88 -1.64 3.04
C VAL A 32 19.70 -2.62 2.92
N ALA A 33 19.97 -3.92 2.81
CA ALA A 33 18.94 -4.95 2.80
C ALA A 33 18.19 -5.02 4.15
N GLY A 34 18.92 -4.94 5.27
CA GLY A 34 18.34 -4.84 6.61
C GLY A 34 17.42 -3.63 6.76
N GLN A 35 17.88 -2.44 6.36
CA GLN A 35 17.07 -1.22 6.40
C GLN A 35 15.86 -1.24 5.43
N ALA A 36 15.91 -2.04 4.36
CA ALA A 36 14.76 -2.24 3.48
C ALA A 36 13.71 -3.18 4.09
N ALA A 37 14.14 -4.19 4.85
CA ALA A 37 13.26 -5.17 5.49
C ALA A 37 12.33 -4.55 6.55
N GLU A 38 12.76 -3.44 7.17
CA GLU A 38 11.95 -2.72 8.17
C GLU A 38 10.85 -1.83 7.56
N ARG A 39 10.87 -1.60 6.25
CA ARG A 39 9.94 -0.68 5.58
C ARG A 39 8.60 -1.34 5.30
N THR A 40 7.53 -0.66 5.65
CA THR A 40 6.16 -1.18 5.45
C THR A 40 5.50 -0.60 4.19
N LEU A 41 4.56 -1.36 3.61
CA LEU A 41 3.67 -0.89 2.54
C LEU A 41 2.90 0.38 2.97
N LEU A 42 2.50 0.45 4.24
CA LEU A 42 1.79 1.57 4.81
C LEU A 42 2.63 2.85 4.78
N GLU A 43 3.89 2.81 5.20
CA GLU A 43 4.81 3.96 5.13
C GLU A 43 5.04 4.44 3.70
N ARG A 44 5.05 3.50 2.76
CA ARG A 44 5.18 3.80 1.33
C ARG A 44 3.95 4.50 0.78
N LEU A 45 2.75 4.03 1.16
CA LEU A 45 1.49 4.69 0.83
C LEU A 45 1.37 6.06 1.50
N ARG A 46 1.82 6.23 2.75
CA ARG A 46 1.87 7.54 3.42
C ARG A 46 2.74 8.53 2.66
N GLY A 47 3.86 8.10 2.11
CA GLY A 47 4.71 8.91 1.24
C GLY A 47 4.07 9.28 -0.10
N SER A 48 3.01 8.57 -0.49
CA SER A 48 2.28 8.75 -1.74
C SER A 48 0.99 9.55 -1.59
N LEU A 49 0.69 10.08 -0.39
CA LEU A 49 -0.46 10.97 -0.18
C LEU A 49 -0.41 12.17 -1.14
N GLY A 50 -1.53 12.42 -1.82
CA GLY A 50 -1.65 13.43 -2.88
C GLY A 50 -1.07 13.04 -4.24
N SER A 51 -0.43 11.88 -4.36
CA SER A 51 0.10 11.36 -5.62
C SER A 51 -0.81 10.31 -6.24
N THR A 52 -0.81 10.22 -7.57
CA THR A 52 -1.49 9.14 -8.31
C THR A 52 -0.76 7.82 -8.14
N VAL A 53 -1.52 6.79 -7.78
CA VAL A 53 -1.05 5.40 -7.64
C VAL A 53 -1.98 4.46 -8.40
N GLN A 54 -1.47 3.28 -8.73
CA GLN A 54 -2.25 2.17 -9.25
C GLN A 54 -2.18 1.02 -8.25
N VAL A 55 -3.34 0.60 -7.75
CA VAL A 55 -3.53 -0.55 -6.88
C VAL A 55 -4.02 -1.71 -7.72
N THR A 56 -3.29 -2.82 -7.68
CA THR A 56 -3.67 -4.07 -8.33
C THR A 56 -4.40 -4.95 -7.32
N MET A 57 -5.62 -5.36 -7.67
CA MET A 57 -6.45 -6.31 -6.95
C MET A 57 -6.50 -7.63 -7.74
N SER A 58 -7.17 -8.64 -7.19
CA SER A 58 -7.28 -9.95 -7.85
C SER A 58 -8.15 -9.92 -9.12
N ASP A 59 -9.10 -9.00 -9.19
CA ASP A 59 -10.10 -8.90 -10.25
C ASP A 59 -9.92 -7.69 -11.17
N ARG A 60 -9.31 -6.61 -10.68
CA ARG A 60 -9.09 -5.37 -11.43
C ARG A 60 -7.93 -4.53 -10.90
N ASP A 61 -7.49 -3.58 -11.72
CA ASP A 61 -6.65 -2.48 -11.29
C ASP A 61 -7.49 -1.23 -11.01
N ILE A 62 -7.11 -0.48 -9.98
CA ILE A 62 -7.71 0.80 -9.60
C ILE A 62 -6.63 1.87 -9.57
N THR A 63 -6.80 2.92 -10.37
CA THR A 63 -5.88 4.05 -10.45
C THR A 63 -6.54 5.32 -9.91
N GLY A 64 -5.83 6.06 -9.05
CA GLY A 64 -6.31 7.32 -8.50
C GLY A 64 -5.29 7.99 -7.57
N ALA A 65 -5.57 9.22 -7.19
CA ALA A 65 -4.77 9.96 -6.22
C ALA A 65 -5.05 9.46 -4.79
N VAL A 66 -4.01 9.18 -4.01
CA VAL A 66 -4.18 8.79 -2.60
C VAL A 66 -4.68 10.00 -1.81
N CYS A 67 -5.95 9.98 -1.41
CA CYS A 67 -6.58 11.09 -0.71
C CYS A 67 -6.74 10.85 0.80
N PHE A 68 -6.82 9.59 1.22
CA PHE A 68 -6.93 9.23 2.64
C PHE A 68 -6.32 7.85 2.91
N LEU A 69 -5.76 7.67 4.10
CA LEU A 69 -5.27 6.38 4.62
C LEU A 69 -5.91 6.12 5.96
N GLY A 70 -6.68 5.05 6.06
CA GLY A 70 -7.43 4.67 7.24
C GLY A 70 -6.87 3.46 7.96
N ARG A 71 -7.65 2.94 8.91
CA ARG A 71 -7.41 1.62 9.50
C ARG A 71 -7.64 0.55 8.43
N ASP A 72 -6.56 -0.10 8.01
CA ASP A 72 -6.57 -1.20 7.03
C ASP A 72 -7.19 -0.85 5.67
N ILE A 73 -7.31 0.45 5.34
CA ILE A 73 -7.87 0.94 4.08
C ILE A 73 -7.03 2.06 3.46
N VAL A 74 -7.05 2.16 2.14
CA VAL A 74 -6.63 3.34 1.36
C VAL A 74 -7.81 3.87 0.57
N VAL A 75 -7.94 5.20 0.48
CA VAL A 75 -8.93 5.85 -0.37
C VAL A 75 -8.24 6.54 -1.54
N LEU A 76 -8.65 6.15 -2.74
CA LEU A 76 -8.17 6.70 -4.00
C LEU A 76 -9.26 7.55 -4.65
N ALA A 77 -8.92 8.76 -5.06
CA ALA A 77 -9.76 9.59 -5.91
C ALA A 77 -9.34 9.40 -7.38
N GLY A 78 -10.15 8.70 -8.15
CA GLY A 78 -9.95 8.47 -9.59
C GLY A 78 -11.17 8.88 -10.40
N ALA A 79 -11.58 8.03 -11.35
CA ALA A 79 -12.87 8.18 -12.04
C ALA A 79 -14.06 8.14 -11.06
N GLU A 80 -13.92 7.32 -10.01
CA GLU A 80 -14.76 7.29 -8.83
C GLU A 80 -13.85 7.29 -7.60
N VAL A 81 -14.42 7.60 -6.43
CA VAL A 81 -13.71 7.44 -5.15
C VAL A 81 -13.80 5.99 -4.72
N SER A 82 -12.65 5.39 -4.44
CA SER A 82 -12.53 3.98 -4.08
C SER A 82 -11.89 3.82 -2.71
N ALA A 83 -12.60 3.24 -1.74
CA ALA A 83 -12.03 2.78 -0.47
C ALA A 83 -11.65 1.31 -0.60
N ILE A 84 -10.37 1.00 -0.48
CA ILE A 84 -9.80 -0.32 -0.79
C ILE A 84 -9.20 -0.91 0.48
N ALA A 85 -9.55 -2.16 0.80
CA ALA A 85 -8.97 -2.89 1.92
C ALA A 85 -7.52 -3.31 1.61
N PHE A 86 -6.60 -3.14 2.56
CA PHE A 86 -5.21 -3.56 2.40
C PHE A 86 -5.05 -5.05 2.14
N SER A 87 -5.90 -5.87 2.76
CA SER A 87 -5.92 -7.33 2.55
C SER A 87 -6.23 -7.75 1.11
N ALA A 88 -6.81 -6.85 0.31
CA ALA A 88 -7.14 -7.12 -1.08
C ALA A 88 -6.09 -6.59 -2.07
N VAL A 89 -5.09 -5.83 -1.60
CA VAL A 89 -4.02 -5.28 -2.44
C VAL A 89 -3.03 -6.40 -2.80
N CYS A 90 -3.02 -6.79 -4.07
CA CYS A 90 -2.06 -7.75 -4.62
C CYS A 90 -0.79 -7.07 -5.14
N GLY A 91 -0.87 -5.79 -5.52
CA GLY A 91 0.26 -5.03 -6.03
C GLY A 91 0.03 -3.52 -5.94
N LEU A 92 1.13 -2.77 -5.93
CA LEU A 92 1.09 -1.31 -5.87
C LEU A 92 2.15 -0.72 -6.80
N ARG A 93 1.72 0.15 -7.71
CA ARG A 93 2.61 0.99 -8.52
C ARG A 93 2.49 2.44 -8.05
N VAL A 94 3.60 2.94 -7.51
CA VAL A 94 3.76 4.32 -7.04
C VAL A 94 4.81 5.04 -7.88
N THR A 95 4.63 6.33 -8.08
CA THR A 95 5.60 7.19 -8.78
C THR A 95 6.75 7.66 -7.88
N THR A 96 6.54 7.66 -6.56
CA THR A 96 7.51 8.13 -5.58
C THR A 96 8.25 6.99 -4.88
N ARG A 97 9.50 7.29 -4.48
CA ARG A 97 10.30 6.42 -3.60
C ARG A 97 10.30 6.82 -2.12
N VAL A 98 9.52 7.83 -1.76
CA VAL A 98 9.48 8.38 -0.41
C VAL A 98 8.73 7.44 0.53
N HIS A 99 9.30 7.21 1.71
CA HIS A 99 8.62 6.62 2.86
C HIS A 99 8.33 7.73 3.86
N ARG A 100 7.12 7.76 4.43
CA ARG A 100 6.78 8.68 5.51
C ARG A 100 6.44 7.89 6.77
N PHE A 101 7.20 8.18 7.82
CA PHE A 101 7.08 7.57 9.15
C PHE A 101 6.13 8.39 10.05
N GLY A 102 5.57 7.74 11.07
CA GLY A 102 4.70 8.35 12.08
C GLY A 102 3.23 7.95 11.97
N ALA A 103 2.55 7.85 13.13
CA ALA A 103 1.12 7.63 13.24
C ALA A 103 0.38 8.94 12.92
N GLY A 104 -0.10 9.09 11.69
CA GLY A 104 -1.05 10.15 11.39
C GLY A 104 -2.39 9.87 12.07
N GLY A 105 -3.13 10.90 12.48
CA GLY A 105 -4.47 10.75 13.10
C GLY A 105 -5.55 10.10 12.20
N LEU A 106 -5.17 9.67 10.99
CA LEU A 106 -6.03 9.12 9.95
C LEU A 106 -6.31 7.61 10.16
N GLU A 107 -5.52 6.91 10.99
CA GLU A 107 -5.58 5.45 11.20
C GLU A 107 -6.72 4.95 12.11
N ARG A 108 -7.62 5.83 12.57
CA ARG A 108 -8.77 5.41 13.40
C ARG A 108 -10.02 5.07 12.58
N LEU A 109 -10.12 5.58 11.36
CA LEU A 109 -11.28 5.43 10.51
C LEU A 109 -11.04 4.30 9.51
N GLY A 110 -11.90 3.29 9.53
CA GLY A 110 -11.79 2.12 8.65
C GLY A 110 -12.95 1.99 7.68
N MET A 111 -13.10 0.80 7.09
CA MET A 111 -14.15 0.48 6.12
C MET A 111 -15.56 0.85 6.63
N GLY A 112 -15.88 0.50 7.87
CA GLY A 112 -17.17 0.84 8.47
C GLY A 112 -17.41 2.33 8.61
N SER A 113 -16.37 3.14 8.85
CA SER A 113 -16.47 4.60 8.90
C SER A 113 -16.81 5.19 7.54
N ALA A 114 -16.19 4.68 6.46
CA ALA A 114 -16.48 5.10 5.09
C ALA A 114 -17.94 4.78 4.72
N LEU A 115 -18.36 3.53 4.96
CA LEU A 115 -19.72 3.06 4.70
C LEU A 115 -20.78 3.86 5.43
N ARG A 116 -20.60 4.16 6.72
CA ARG A 116 -21.55 4.97 7.49
C ARG A 116 -21.73 6.36 6.89
N ARG A 117 -20.63 7.02 6.51
CA ARG A 117 -20.68 8.35 5.90
C ARG A 117 -21.35 8.35 4.52
N TRP A 118 -21.05 7.36 3.68
CA TRP A 118 -21.77 7.21 2.40
C TRP A 118 -23.25 6.87 2.61
N SER A 119 -23.58 6.06 3.61
CA SER A 119 -24.96 5.74 3.97
C SER A 119 -25.72 6.98 4.45
N GLU A 120 -25.13 7.80 5.32
CA GLU A 120 -25.69 9.08 5.79
C GLU A 120 -25.92 10.05 4.63
N ALA A 121 -24.98 10.11 3.68
CA ALA A 121 -25.10 10.90 2.46
C ALA A 121 -26.11 10.32 1.43
N HIS A 122 -26.72 9.16 1.71
CA HIS A 122 -27.58 8.42 0.78
C HIS A 122 -26.90 8.14 -0.57
N GLU A 123 -25.58 8.00 -0.57
CA GLU A 123 -24.79 7.76 -1.77
C GLU A 123 -25.03 6.33 -2.27
N GLU A 124 -25.14 6.18 -3.58
CA GLU A 124 -25.13 4.86 -4.21
C GLU A 124 -23.69 4.36 -4.29
N VAL A 125 -23.46 3.15 -3.76
CA VAL A 125 -22.13 2.53 -3.71
C VAL A 125 -22.12 1.24 -4.51
N SER A 126 -20.93 0.84 -4.96
CA SER A 126 -20.65 -0.51 -5.47
C SER A 126 -19.65 -1.19 -4.56
N ILE A 127 -19.99 -2.38 -4.04
CA ILE A 127 -19.13 -3.14 -3.12
C ILE A 127 -18.56 -4.37 -3.82
N ASP A 128 -17.24 -4.42 -3.93
CA ASP A 128 -16.50 -5.57 -4.43
C ASP A 128 -16.20 -6.52 -3.26
N VAL A 129 -16.51 -7.80 -3.43
CA VAL A 129 -16.40 -8.83 -2.39
C VAL A 129 -15.33 -9.85 -2.78
N ALA A 130 -14.45 -10.19 -1.84
CA ALA A 130 -13.35 -11.12 -2.07
C ALA A 130 -13.85 -12.47 -2.62
N GLY A 131 -13.16 -12.98 -3.64
CA GLY A 131 -13.49 -14.27 -4.27
C GLY A 131 -14.74 -14.25 -5.15
N ARG A 132 -15.36 -13.08 -5.37
CA ARG A 132 -16.52 -12.91 -6.23
C ARG A 132 -16.24 -11.91 -7.33
N SER A 133 -16.54 -12.28 -8.58
CA SER A 133 -16.56 -11.32 -9.68
C SER A 133 -17.86 -10.52 -9.69
N GLY A 134 -17.75 -9.22 -9.92
CA GLY A 134 -18.87 -8.28 -10.04
C GLY A 134 -19.28 -7.68 -8.69
N GLY A 135 -19.25 -6.35 -8.65
CA GLY A 135 -19.65 -5.57 -7.48
C GLY A 135 -21.16 -5.58 -7.22
N ILE A 136 -21.53 -5.45 -5.95
CA ILE A 136 -22.92 -5.31 -5.51
C ILE A 136 -23.23 -3.83 -5.42
N ARG A 137 -24.04 -3.33 -6.36
CA ARG A 137 -24.45 -1.93 -6.43
C ARG A 137 -25.75 -1.68 -5.67
N GLY A 138 -25.84 -0.55 -5.00
CA GLY A 138 -27.04 -0.10 -4.30
C GLY A 138 -26.74 0.95 -3.22
N ARG A 139 -27.76 1.32 -2.45
CA ARG A 139 -27.60 2.10 -1.23
C ARG A 139 -27.56 1.17 -0.03
N CYS A 140 -26.77 1.53 0.97
CA CYS A 140 -26.74 0.79 2.23
C CYS A 140 -28.07 0.98 2.95
N SER A 141 -28.76 -0.11 3.31
CA SER A 141 -29.94 -0.04 4.18
C SER A 141 -29.55 0.03 5.65
N LEU A 142 -28.42 -0.58 6.01
CA LEU A 142 -27.87 -0.59 7.36
C LEU A 142 -26.35 -0.76 7.33
N VAL A 143 -25.64 -0.07 8.21
CA VAL A 143 -24.19 -0.28 8.44
C VAL A 143 -23.96 -0.58 9.92
N ALA A 144 -23.71 -1.85 10.23
CA ALA A 144 -23.51 -2.34 11.58
C ALA A 144 -22.09 -2.10 12.09
N ALA A 145 -21.70 -2.80 13.15
CA ALA A 145 -20.36 -2.77 13.70
C ALA A 145 -19.32 -3.43 12.78
N ASP A 146 -19.71 -4.51 12.10
CA ASP A 146 -18.84 -5.41 11.34
C ASP A 146 -19.41 -5.88 10.00
N TYR A 147 -20.63 -5.45 9.64
CA TYR A 147 -21.26 -5.76 8.36
C TYR A 147 -22.08 -4.59 7.79
N VAL A 148 -22.44 -4.70 6.51
CA VAL A 148 -23.36 -3.79 5.81
C VAL A 148 -24.48 -4.58 5.15
N GLU A 149 -25.67 -4.00 5.13
CA GLU A 149 -26.78 -4.46 4.33
C GLU A 149 -26.92 -3.63 3.06
N ILE A 150 -26.93 -4.28 1.91
CA ILE A 150 -27.08 -3.64 0.61
C ILE A 150 -27.84 -4.56 -0.34
N SER A 151 -28.83 -4.03 -1.04
CA SER A 151 -29.60 -4.77 -2.05
C SER A 151 -30.12 -6.14 -1.54
N GLY A 152 -30.59 -6.18 -0.28
CA GLY A 152 -31.11 -7.39 0.37
C GLY A 152 -30.05 -8.41 0.82
N ARG A 153 -28.76 -8.01 0.88
CA ARG A 153 -27.64 -8.89 1.25
C ARG A 153 -26.88 -8.34 2.43
N ILE A 154 -26.44 -9.23 3.33
CA ILE A 154 -25.53 -8.94 4.44
C ILE A 154 -24.10 -9.23 3.99
N ILE A 155 -23.21 -8.24 4.07
CA ILE A 155 -21.80 -8.36 3.69
C ILE A 155 -20.90 -8.01 4.88
N PRO A 156 -20.12 -8.95 5.43
CA PRO A 156 -19.14 -8.66 6.47
C PRO A 156 -18.02 -7.75 5.94
N PHE A 157 -17.56 -6.77 6.73
CA PHE A 157 -16.49 -5.86 6.33
C PHE A 157 -15.20 -6.60 5.95
N ALA A 158 -14.90 -7.71 6.63
CA ALA A 158 -13.73 -8.54 6.34
C ALA A 158 -13.77 -9.20 4.96
N ALA A 159 -14.95 -9.32 4.34
CA ALA A 159 -15.12 -9.86 2.99
C ALA A 159 -15.08 -8.77 1.91
N ILE A 160 -15.08 -7.49 2.29
CA ILE A 160 -15.08 -6.37 1.33
C ILE A 160 -13.66 -6.12 0.86
N SER A 161 -13.46 -6.18 -0.45
CA SER A 161 -12.18 -5.85 -1.10
C SER A 161 -12.09 -4.37 -1.42
N ALA A 162 -13.15 -3.80 -2.01
CA ALA A 162 -13.23 -2.38 -2.31
C ALA A 162 -14.67 -1.87 -2.29
N ILE A 163 -14.82 -0.56 -2.10
CA ILE A 163 -16.09 0.15 -2.25
C ILE A 163 -15.86 1.35 -3.14
N HIS A 164 -16.76 1.54 -4.10
CA HIS A 164 -16.73 2.62 -5.07
C HIS A 164 -17.95 3.53 -4.90
N ALA A 165 -17.72 4.84 -4.95
CA ALA A 165 -18.76 5.86 -4.86
C ALA A 165 -18.34 7.13 -5.60
N ARG A 166 -19.27 8.03 -5.89
CA ARG A 166 -18.92 9.30 -6.55
C ARG A 166 -18.30 10.33 -5.60
N THR A 167 -18.60 10.21 -4.32
CA THR A 167 -18.21 11.18 -3.29
C THR A 167 -17.10 10.65 -2.39
N ASN A 168 -16.26 11.54 -1.86
CA ASN A 168 -15.24 11.18 -0.89
C ASN A 168 -15.86 11.11 0.51
N PRO A 169 -15.82 9.96 1.20
CA PRO A 169 -16.40 9.85 2.54
C PRO A 169 -15.59 10.60 3.59
N PHE A 170 -14.35 10.99 3.30
CA PHE A 170 -13.46 11.72 4.22
C PHE A 170 -13.08 13.12 3.73
N GLY A 171 -13.76 13.61 2.69
CA GLY A 171 -13.62 14.97 2.17
C GLY A 171 -14.34 16.01 3.01
#